data_AF-A0AAI9DG98-F1
#
_entry.id   AF-A0AAI9DG98-F1
#
_cell.length_a   1.000
_cell.length_b   1.000
_cell.length_c   1.000
_cell.angle_alpha   90.00
_cell.angle_beta   90.00
_cell.angle_gamma   90.00
#
_symmetry.space_group_name_H-M   'P 1'
#
loop_
_entity.id
_entity.type
_entity.pdbx_description
1 polymer ?
#
loop_
_entity_poly.entity_id
_entity_poly.type
_entity_poly.pdbx_seq_one_letter_code
_entity_poly.pdbx_strand_id
1 'polypeptide(L)' 'MRNELDPVTLAIDLPEEGLKKGMAGAIVIVFTNPYLAYMVEFCDDEGRTIAMPTLTPDQVSDYP' A
#
# COMPACT_ATOMS: atom_id res chain seq x y z
N MET A 1 -9.69 -11.13 3.08
CA MET A 1 -9.36 -10.24 4.21
C MET A 1 -7.86 -10.06 4.17
N ARG A 2 -7.37 -8.82 4.11
CA ARG A 2 -5.92 -8.55 4.09
C ARG A 2 -5.42 -8.37 5.52
N ASN A 3 -4.19 -8.78 5.78
CA ASN A 3 -3.50 -8.71 7.08
C ASN A 3 -2.17 -7.99 6.91
N GLU A 4 -1.48 -7.72 8.02
CA GLU A 4 -0.08 -7.31 7.98
C GLU A 4 0.77 -8.32 7.21
N LEU A 5 1.75 -7.80 6.47
CA LEU A 5 2.66 -8.50 5.57
C LEU A 5 2.03 -9.07 4.29
N ASP A 6 0.70 -8.95 4.10
CA ASP A 6 0.10 -9.30 2.82
C ASP A 6 0.59 -8.34 1.71
N PRO A 7 1.00 -8.87 0.55
CA PRO A 7 1.39 -8.06 -0.59
C PRO A 7 0.15 -7.44 -1.26
N VAL A 8 0.31 -6.23 -1.77
CA VAL A 8 -0.74 -5.49 -2.47
C VAL A 8 -0.17 -4.77 -3.68
N THR A 9 -1.05 -4.41 -4.61
CA THR A 9 -0.73 -3.53 -5.72
C THR A 9 -1.45 -2.21 -5.55
N LEU A 10 -0.77 -1.08 -5.77
CA LEU A 10 -1.40 0.25 -5.73
C LEU A 10 -2.38 0.41 -6.91
N ALA A 11 -3.64 0.75 -6.63
CA ALA A 11 -4.70 0.80 -7.65
C ALA A 11 -4.83 2.15 -8.36
N ILE A 12 -4.22 3.21 -7.81
CA ILE A 12 -4.27 4.59 -8.30
C ILE A 12 -2.88 5.24 -8.32
N ASP A 13 -2.70 6.33 -9.07
CA ASP A 13 -1.47 7.13 -8.94
C ASP A 13 -1.54 8.00 -7.69
N LEU A 14 -0.40 8.14 -6.98
CA LEU A 14 -0.22 9.05 -5.85
C LEU A 14 1.04 9.89 -6.12
N PRO A 15 0.99 10.88 -7.02
CA PRO A 15 2.17 11.62 -7.47
C PRO A 15 2.87 12.41 -6.35
N GLU A 16 2.12 12.85 -5.32
CA GLU A 16 2.70 13.54 -4.17
C GLU A 16 3.59 12.63 -3.31
N GLU A 17 3.30 11.32 -3.30
CA GLU A 17 4.08 10.27 -2.62
C GLU A 17 5.14 9.65 -3.55
N GLY A 18 5.24 10.10 -4.81
CA GLY A 18 6.12 9.51 -5.82
C GLY A 18 5.68 8.11 -6.28
N LEU A 19 4.43 7.71 -6.02
CA LEU A 19 3.93 6.37 -6.34
C LEU A 19 3.05 6.38 -7.59
N LYS A 20 3.15 5.29 -8.36
CA LYS A 20 2.35 5.03 -9.55
C LYS A 20 1.49 3.80 -9.38
N LYS A 21 0.31 3.81 -10.01
CA LYS A 21 -0.56 2.65 -10.13
C LYS A 21 0.24 1.45 -10.65
N GLY A 22 0.02 0.29 -10.04
CA GLY A 22 0.70 -0.95 -10.38
C GLY A 22 1.95 -1.24 -9.55
N MET A 23 2.42 -0.29 -8.74
CA MET A 23 3.52 -0.54 -7.81
C MET A 23 3.13 -1.57 -6.75
N ALA A 24 4.05 -2.47 -6.45
CA ALA A 24 3.92 -3.46 -5.39
C ALA A 24 4.28 -2.86 -4.03
N GLY A 25 3.51 -3.21 -3.01
CA GLY A 25 3.79 -2.84 -1.62
C GLY A 25 3.39 -3.95 -0.66
N ALA A 26 3.73 -3.77 0.62
CA ALA A 26 3.35 -4.69 1.69
C ALA A 26 2.57 -3.93 2.78
N ILE A 27 1.49 -4.53 3.28
CA ILE A 27 0.75 -3.95 4.40
C ILE A 27 1.62 -4.03 5.65
N VAL A 28 1.85 -2.89 6.30
CA VAL A 28 2.60 -2.84 7.56
C VAL A 28 1.68 -2.73 8.77
N ILE A 29 0.49 -2.12 8.61
CA ILE A 29 -0.54 -1.99 9.65
C ILE A 29 -1.94 -2.07 9.02
N VAL A 30 -2.84 -2.84 9.64
CA VAL A 30 -4.29 -2.79 9.35
C VAL A 30 -5.00 -1.94 10.39
N PHE A 31 -5.60 -0.82 9.96
CA PHE A 31 -6.49 -0.02 10.79
C PHE A 31 -7.93 -0.52 10.67
N THR A 32 -8.64 -0.60 11.79
CA THR A 32 -10.06 -1.01 11.82
C THR A 32 -10.98 0.00 12.51
N ASN A 33 -10.43 1.04 13.12
CA ASN A 33 -11.16 2.11 13.81
C ASN A 33 -10.58 3.48 13.45
N PRO A 34 -11.39 4.45 12.97
CA PRO A 34 -12.85 4.40 12.78
C PRO A 34 -13.32 3.64 11.53
N TYR A 35 -12.42 3.31 10.60
CA TYR A 35 -12.73 2.56 9.38
C TYR A 35 -11.54 1.71 8.93
N LEU A 36 -11.80 0.78 8.02
CA LEU A 36 -10.77 -0.07 7.43
C LEU A 36 -9.82 0.76 6.55
N ALA A 37 -8.53 0.69 6.84
CA ALA A 37 -7.47 1.25 6.02
C ALA A 37 -6.18 0.45 6.20
N TYR A 38 -5.25 0.60 5.27
CA TYR A 38 -3.99 -0.12 5.25
C TYR A 38 -2.85 0.88 5.18
N MET A 39 -1.93 0.87 6.15
CA MET A 39 -0.64 1.49 5.91
C MET A 39 0.19 0.53 5.07
N VAL A 40 0.64 0.98 3.91
CA VAL A 40 1.36 0.14 2.95
C VAL A 40 2.72 0.74 2.70
N GLU A 41 3.78 -0.06 2.89
CA GLU A 41 5.13 0.33 2.52
C GLU A 41 5.40 -0.02 1.06
N PHE A 42 5.92 0.97 0.32
CA PHE A 42 6.45 0.79 -1.03
C PHE A 42 7.94 1.02 -1.00
N CYS A 43 8.71 0.10 -1.59
CA CYS A 43 10.16 0.19 -1.65
C CYS A 43 10.67 0.25 -3.10
N ASP A 44 11.88 0.78 -3.27
CA ASP A 44 12.62 0.67 -4.52
C ASP A 44 13.26 -0.72 -4.69
N ASP A 45 13.94 -0.93 -5.82
CA ASP A 45 14.59 -2.21 -6.14
C ASP A 45 15.75 -2.56 -5.18
N GLU A 46 16.25 -1.60 -4.40
CA GLU A 46 17.26 -1.81 -3.36
C GLU A 46 16.62 -2.07 -1.97
N GLY A 47 15.30 -2.11 -1.88
CA GLY A 47 14.54 -2.33 -0.65
C GLY A 47 14.43 -1.08 0.23
N ARG A 48 14.74 0.12 -0.29
CA ARG A 48 14.58 1.37 0.47
C ARG A 48 13.15 1.88 0.33
N THR A 49 12.56 2.30 1.44
CA THR A 49 11.23 2.90 1.47
C THR A 49 11.17 4.13 0.55
N ILE A 50 10.25 4.09 -0.42
CA ILE A 50 9.85 5.23 -1.25
C ILE A 50 8.83 6.07 -0.47
N ALA A 51 7.75 5.42 -0.01
CA ALA A 51 6.67 6.04 0.73
C ALA A 51 5.90 4.99 1.55
N MET A 52 5.13 5.46 2.54
CA MET A 52 4.32 4.60 3.41
C MET A 52 2.94 5.21 3.70
N PRO A 53 2.09 5.41 2.66
CA PRO A 53 0.79 6.04 2.82
C PRO A 53 -0.22 5.12 3.55
N THR A 54 -1.24 5.76 4.13
CA THR A 54 -2.45 5.05 4.57
C THR A 54 -3.49 5.05 3.45
N LEU A 55 -3.87 3.88 2.98
CA LEU A 55 -4.72 3.64 1.82
C LEU A 55 -6.07 3.06 2.22
N THR A 56 -7.13 3.49 1.54
CA THR A 56 -8.45 2.86 1.65
C THR A 56 -8.50 1.54 0.88
N PRO A 57 -9.47 0.66 1.14
CA PRO A 57 -9.61 -0.61 0.40
C PRO A 57 -9.69 -0.46 -1.13
N ASP A 58 -10.30 0.62 -1.62
CA ASP A 58 -10.43 0.87 -3.07
C ASP A 58 -9.13 1.35 -3.73
N GLN A 59 -8.13 1.76 -2.93
CA GLN A 59 -6.82 2.22 -3.41
C GLN A 59 -5.80 1.08 -3.53
N VAL A 60 -6.15 -0.13 -3.12
CA VAL A 60 -5.31 -1.33 -3.22
C VAL A 60 -6.01 -2.43 -4.01
N SER A 61 -5.26 -3.17 -4.81
CA SER A 61 -5.73 -4.37 -5.50
C SER A 61 -4.89 -5.59 -5.11
N ASP A 62 -5.35 -6.76 -5.53
CA ASP A 62 -4.62 -8.01 -5.28
C ASP A 62 -3.26 -7.97 -5.97
N TYR A 63 -2.26 -8.52 -5.29
CA TYR A 63 -0.96 -8.76 -5.88
C TYR A 63 -1.04 -10.05 -6.74
N PRO A 64 -0.52 -10.06 -7.96
CA PRO A 64 -0.62 -11.21 -8.88
C PRO A 64 0.15 -12.45 -8.42
#